data_AF-A0A7C3XJS1-F1
#
_entry.id   AF-A0A7C3XJS1-F1
#
_cell.length_a   1.000
_cell.length_b   1.000
_cell.length_c   1.000
_cell.angle_alpha   90.00
_cell.angle_beta   90.00
_cell.angle_gamma   90.00
#
_symmetry.space_group_name_H-M   'P 1'
#
loop_
_entity.id
_entity.type
_entity.pdbx_description
1 polymer ?
#
loop_
_entity_poly.entity_id
_entity_poly.type
_entity_poly.pdbx_seq_one_letter_code
_entity_poly.pdbx_strand_id
1 'polypeptide(L)' 'MLYLEIHISNLLTLRFTKLRCQVCGRIISGKPITRHTCCVNKLYIFCSEECMRRWAQDWLERQEQIKVRKTQVNLKV' A
#
# COMPACT_ATOMS: atom_id res chain seq x y z
N MET A 1 34.82 20.19 5.42
CA MET A 1 33.78 20.17 4.36
C MET A 1 33.97 18.93 3.50
N LEU A 2 33.54 17.77 3.98
CA LEU A 2 33.47 16.52 3.21
C LEU A 2 31.98 16.19 3.04
N TYR A 3 31.33 16.85 2.09
CA TYR A 3 29.94 16.60 1.73
C TYR A 3 29.89 15.40 0.78
N LEU A 4 29.57 14.23 1.33
CA LEU A 4 28.51 13.33 0.87
C LEU A 4 28.48 12.88 -0.62
N GLU A 5 29.62 12.64 -1.24
CA GLU A 5 29.75 12.04 -2.59
C GLU A 5 29.73 10.49 -2.57
N ILE A 6 28.94 9.86 -1.68
CA ILE A 6 28.85 8.38 -1.63
C ILE A 6 27.40 7.95 -1.39
N HIS A 7 26.55 8.06 -2.41
CA HIS A 7 25.27 7.34 -2.42
C HIS A 7 24.71 7.05 -3.83
N ILE A 8 25.57 6.81 -4.83
CA ILE A 8 25.16 6.35 -6.17
C ILE A 8 25.99 5.12 -6.59
N SER A 9 25.93 4.06 -5.78
CA SER A 9 26.52 2.76 -6.16
C SER A 9 25.69 1.61 -5.59
N ASN A 10 24.42 1.53 -5.96
CA ASN A 10 23.67 0.27 -5.86
C ASN A 10 22.59 0.16 -6.94
N LEU A 11 22.96 0.54 -8.16
CA LEU A 11 22.16 0.37 -9.38
C LEU A 11 22.56 -0.94 -10.08
N LEU A 12 22.49 -2.08 -9.38
CA LEU A 12 22.68 -3.38 -10.02
C LEU A 12 21.58 -4.34 -9.60
N THR A 13 20.80 -4.78 -10.61
CA THR A 13 19.64 -5.69 -10.59
C THR A 13 18.25 -5.09 -10.35
N LEU A 14 17.90 -4.00 -11.03
CA LEU A 14 16.50 -3.70 -11.36
C LEU A 14 15.97 -4.73 -12.39
N ARG A 15 15.58 -5.92 -11.92
CA ARG A 15 14.48 -6.63 -12.57
C ARG A 15 13.28 -5.68 -12.44
N PHE A 16 12.98 -4.92 -13.49
CA PHE A 16 11.76 -4.13 -13.57
C PHE A 16 10.56 -5.09 -13.67
N THR A 17 10.24 -5.77 -12.58
CA THR A 17 8.90 -6.32 -12.38
C THR A 17 7.97 -5.13 -12.48
N LYS A 18 7.27 -5.03 -13.62
CA LYS A 18 6.33 -3.95 -13.90
C LYS A 18 5.39 -3.83 -12.70
N LEU A 19 5.55 -2.75 -11.92
CA LEU A 19 4.72 -2.52 -10.74
C LEU A 19 3.28 -2.35 -11.20
N ARG A 20 2.35 -3.06 -10.58
CA ARG A 20 0.93 -3.01 -10.91
C ARG A 20 0.15 -2.36 -9.78
N CYS A 21 -0.80 -1.50 -10.14
CA CYS A 21 -1.74 -0.95 -9.20
C CYS A 21 -2.57 -2.08 -8.58
N GLN A 22 -2.67 -2.11 -7.25
CA GLN A 22 -3.45 -3.14 -6.55
C GLN A 22 -4.98 -2.97 -6.71
N VAL A 23 -5.43 -1.84 -7.24
CA VAL A 23 -6.84 -1.49 -7.37
C VAL A 23 -7.35 -1.76 -8.78
N CYS A 24 -6.66 -1.22 -9.80
CA CYS A 24 -7.08 -1.36 -11.19
C CYS A 24 -6.20 -2.29 -12.04
N GLY A 25 -5.13 -2.86 -11.47
CA GLY A 25 -4.22 -3.77 -12.18
C GLY A 25 -3.32 -3.13 -13.24
N ARG A 26 -3.49 -1.83 -13.55
CA ARG A 26 -2.68 -1.11 -14.54
C ARG A 26 -1.20 -1.10 -14.15
N ILE A 27 -0.35 -1.18 -15.18
CA ILE A 27 1.10 -1.02 -15.03
C ILE A 27 1.40 0.43 -14.68
N ILE A 28 2.19 0.63 -13.64
CA ILE A 28 2.63 1.94 -13.17
C ILE A 28 3.87 2.33 -13.96
N SER A 29 3.71 3.29 -14.86
CA SER A 29 4.83 3.83 -15.67
C SER A 29 5.52 5.04 -15.03
N GLY A 30 4.92 5.61 -13.97
CA GLY A 30 5.42 6.80 -13.26
C GLY A 30 5.81 6.53 -11.80
N LYS A 31 5.95 7.60 -11.01
CA LYS A 31 6.23 7.47 -9.57
C LYS A 31 5.05 6.77 -8.88
N PRO A 32 5.24 5.60 -8.26
CA PRO A 32 4.16 4.90 -7.57
C PRO A 32 3.74 5.65 -6.32
N ILE A 33 2.44 5.64 -6.03
CA ILE A 33 1.91 6.11 -4.75
C ILE A 33 1.88 4.92 -3.81
N THR A 34 2.54 5.05 -2.66
CA THR A 34 2.62 3.98 -1.66
C THR A 34 1.96 4.39 -0.36
N ARG A 35 1.14 3.52 0.22
CA ARG A 35 0.53 3.74 1.54
C ARG A 35 0.81 2.57 2.46
N HIS A 36 1.23 2.85 3.68
CA HIS A 36 1.25 1.87 4.76
C HIS A 36 -0.03 1.97 5.57
N THR A 37 -0.45 0.88 6.19
CA THR A 37 -1.52 0.88 7.20
C THR A 37 -0.94 0.54 8.56
N CYS A 38 -1.42 1.18 9.62
CA CYS A 38 -0.94 0.94 10.98
C CYS A 38 -1.16 -0.49 11.47
N CYS A 39 -2.18 -1.19 10.96
CA CYS A 39 -2.55 -2.54 11.42
C CYS A 39 -1.99 -3.68 10.57
N VAL A 40 -1.53 -3.39 9.35
CA VAL A 40 -0.96 -4.39 8.44
C VAL A 40 0.35 -3.85 7.92
N ASN A 41 1.45 -4.53 8.27
CA ASN A 41 2.79 -4.24 7.79
C ASN A 41 2.94 -4.63 6.29
N LYS A 42 2.07 -4.06 5.46
CA LYS A 42 1.99 -4.28 4.03
C LYS A 42 1.97 -2.93 3.35
N LEU A 43 2.88 -2.76 2.39
CA LEU A 43 2.92 -1.60 1.52
C LEU A 43 1.88 -1.79 0.41
N TYR A 44 0.98 -0.82 0.28
CA TYR A 44 0.02 -0.79 -0.82
C TYR A 44 0.47 0.16 -1.91
N ILE A 45 0.34 -0.25 -3.18
CA ILE A 45 0.90 0.45 -4.35
C ILE A 45 -0.22 0.82 -5.32
N PHE A 46 -0.26 2.10 -5.69
CA PHE A 46 -1.31 2.70 -6.53
C PHE A 46 -0.73 3.47 -7.71
N CYS A 47 -1.48 3.48 -8.81
CA CYS A 47 -1.15 4.28 -10.00
C CYS A 47 -1.64 5.73 -9.93
N SER A 48 -2.63 6.04 -9.08
CA SER A 48 -3.24 7.37 -8.96
C SER A 48 -3.86 7.59 -7.58
N GLU A 49 -4.08 8.86 -7.22
CA GLU A 49 -4.77 9.25 -5.99
C GLU A 49 -6.20 8.72 -5.93
N GLU A 50 -6.89 8.66 -7.07
CA GLU A 50 -8.24 8.08 -7.17
C GLU A 50 -8.26 6.60 -6.74
N CYS A 51 -7.31 5.80 -7.23
CA CYS A 51 -7.20 4.40 -6.84
C CYS A 51 -6.90 4.27 -5.34
N MET A 52 -6.00 5.12 -4.82
CA MET A 52 -5.67 5.15 -3.40
C MET A 52 -6.90 5.49 -2.53
N ARG A 53 -7.69 6.50 -2.93
CA ARG A 53 -8.91 6.92 -2.21
C ARG A 53 -9.97 5.83 -2.20
N ARG A 54 -10.23 5.22 -3.36
CA ARG A 54 -11.20 4.11 -3.46
C ARG A 54 -10.79 2.95 -2.56
N TRP A 55 -9.52 2.55 -2.63
CA TRP A 55 -9.00 1.50 -1.77
C TRP A 55 -9.09 1.85 -0.29
N ALA A 56 -8.85 3.11 0.10
CA ALA A 56 -8.95 3.53 1.48
C ALA A 56 -10.39 3.43 2.02
N GLN A 57 -11.39 3.76 1.21
CA GLN A 57 -12.80 3.62 1.58
C GLN A 57 -13.18 2.14 1.78
N ASP A 58 -12.88 1.29 0.79
CA ASP A 58 -13.04 -0.16 0.88
C ASP A 58 -12.34 -0.76 2.10
N TRP A 59 -11.12 -0.30 2.39
CA TRP A 59 -10.33 -0.77 3.52
C TRP A 59 -11.02 -0.45 4.85
N LEU A 60 -11.47 0.80 5.03
CA LEU A 60 -12.16 1.25 6.24
C LEU A 60 -13.46 0.50 6.48
N GLU A 61 -14.26 0.27 5.44
CA GLU A 61 -15.51 -0.50 5.52
C GLU A 61 -15.23 -1.94 6.02
N ARG A 62 -14.19 -2.59 5.48
CA ARG A 62 -13.78 -3.92 5.94
C ARG A 62 -13.32 -3.92 7.40
N GLN A 63 -12.62 -2.87 7.85
CA GLN A 63 -12.22 -2.76 9.26
C GLN A 63 -13.44 -2.63 10.17
N GLU A 64 -14.47 -1.91 9.76
CA GLU A 64 -15.72 -1.77 10.51
C GLU A 64 -16.44 -3.12 10.64
N GLN A 65 -16.54 -3.89 9.55
CA GLN A 65 -17.13 -5.23 9.58
C GLN A 65 -16.37 -6.20 10.51
N ILE A 66 -15.04 -6.12 10.57
CA ILE A 66 -14.23 -6.93 11.49
C ILE A 66 -14.55 -6.57 12.95
N LYS A 67 -14.75 -5.27 13.26
CA LYS A 67 -15.15 -4.84 14.61
C LYS A 67 -16.53 -5.40 14.98
N VAL A 68 -17.51 -5.31 14.09
CA VAL A 68 -18.88 -5.82 14.33
C VAL A 68 -18.87 -7.33 14.59
N ARG A 69 -18.10 -8.11 13.83
CA ARG A 69 -18.00 -9.57 14.02
C ARG A 69 -17.43 -9.94 15.40
N LYS A 70 -16.43 -9.22 15.90
CA LYS A 70 -15.89 -9.46 17.25
C LYS A 70 -16.94 -9.20 18.33
N THR A 71 -17.78 -8.18 18.16
CA THR A 71 -18.86 -7.88 19.11
C THR A 71 -19.94 -8.96 19.13
N GLN A 72 -20.34 -9.51 17.98
CA GLN A 72 -21.38 -10.55 17.95
C GLN A 72 -20.93 -11.92 18.48
N VAL A 73 -19.64 -12.25 18.36
CA VAL A 73 -19.10 -13.49 18.96
C VAL A 73 -19.09 -13.38 20.49
N ASN A 74 -18.83 -12.19 21.04
CA ASN A 74 -18.81 -11.96 22.50
C ASN A 74 -20.20 -11.84 23.15
N LEU A 75 -21.28 -11.69 22.38
CA LEU A 75 -22.67 -11.67 22.88
C LEU A 75 -23.38 -13.04 22.81
N LYS A 76 -22.71 -14.07 22.28
CA LYS A 76 -23.19 -15.46 22.26
C LYS A 76 -22.50 -16.32 23.33
N VAL A 77 -22.29 -15.75 24.51
CA VAL A 77 -21.85 -16.45 25.74
C VAL A 77 -22.83 -16.11 26.85
#